data_AF-A0A7W0HQE7-F1
#
_entry.id   AF-A0A7W0HQE7-F1
#
_cell.length_a   1.000
_cell.length_b   1.000
_cell.length_c   1.000
_cell.angle_alpha   90.00
_cell.angle_beta   90.00
_cell.angle_gamma   90.00
#
_symmetry.space_group_name_H-M   'P 1'
#
loop_
_entity.id
_entity.type
_entity.pdbx_description
1 polymer ?
#
loop_
_entity_poly.entity_id
_entity_poly.type
_entity_poly.pdbx_seq_one_letter_code
_entity_poly.pdbx_strand_id
1 'polypeptide(L)' 'MAYYRRGISLVFLIYILIGIYVAWVYDYITPALLREVAEALLAIFLWFLPLLGVDLNLG' A
#
# COMPACT_ATOMS: atom_id res chain seq x y z
N MET A 1 31.50 -16.13 -8.38
CA MET A 1 30.99 -15.15 -7.39
C MET A 1 30.25 -14.06 -8.16
N ALA A 2 28.92 -14.20 -8.32
CA ALA A 2 28.12 -13.20 -9.04
C ALA A 2 27.74 -12.08 -8.07
N TYR A 3 28.32 -10.90 -8.25
CA TYR A 3 27.98 -9.70 -7.52
C TYR A 3 26.60 -9.23 -8.01
N TYR A 4 25.54 -9.63 -7.32
CA TYR A 4 24.18 -9.18 -7.58
C TYR A 4 24.10 -7.71 -7.18
N ARG A 5 24.50 -6.83 -8.11
CA ARG A 5 24.38 -5.39 -7.98
C ARG A 5 22.89 -5.10 -7.92
N ARG A 6 22.37 -5.01 -6.69
CA ARG A 6 20.98 -4.74 -6.29
C ARG A 6 20.57 -3.30 -6.64
N GLY A 7 20.87 -2.87 -7.87
CA GLY A 7 20.34 -1.64 -8.43
C GLY A 7 18.92 -1.93 -8.87
N ILE A 8 17.96 -1.16 -8.38
CA ILE A 8 16.62 -1.15 -8.96
C ILE A 8 16.81 -0.74 -10.42
N SER A 9 16.47 -1.63 -11.35
CA SER A 9 16.63 -1.35 -12.79
C SER A 9 15.77 -0.15 -13.14
N LEU A 10 16.30 0.78 -13.94
CA LEU A 10 15.52 1.89 -14.49
C LEU A 10 14.27 1.39 -15.21
N VAL A 11 14.36 0.22 -15.85
CA VAL A 11 13.22 -0.46 -16.49
C VAL A 11 12.16 -0.84 -15.46
N PHE A 12 12.57 -1.34 -14.30
CA PHE A 12 11.64 -1.71 -13.22
C PHE A 12 10.97 -0.47 -12.61
N LEU A 13 11.71 0.64 -12.44
CA LEU A 13 11.12 1.91 -11.99
C LEU A 13 10.07 2.43 -12.98
N ILE A 14 10.41 2.46 -14.27
CA ILE A 14 9.48 2.88 -15.32
C ILE A 14 8.24 1.98 -15.33
N TYR A 15 8.42 0.67 -15.20
CA TYR A 15 7.32 -0.29 -15.14
C TYR A 15 6.36 0.01 -13.98
N ILE A 16 6.89 0.27 -12.78
CA ILE A 16 6.06 0.63 -11.62
C ILE A 16 5.30 1.93 -11.87
N LEU A 17 5.98 2.98 -12.34
CA LEU A 17 5.37 4.29 -12.57
C LEU A 17 4.23 4.22 -13.59
N ILE A 18 4.44 3.50 -14.69
CA ILE A 18 3.40 3.28 -15.70
C ILE A 18 2.25 2.46 -15.12
N GLY A 19 2.54 1.40 -14.36
CA GLY A 19 1.51 0.59 -13.71
C GLY A 19 0.63 1.40 -12.76
N ILE A 20 1.22 2.29 -11.96
CA ILE A 20 0.49 3.20 -11.07
C ILE A 20 -0.38 4.16 -11.89
N TYR A 21 0.15 4.76 -12.95
CA TYR A 21 -0.59 5.67 -13.81
C TYR A 21 -1.80 4.98 -14.46
N VAL A 22 -1.60 3.79 -15.05
CA VAL A 22 -2.66 2.99 -15.64
C VAL A 22 -3.70 2.61 -14.58
N ALA A 23 -3.26 2.16 -13.41
CA ALA A 23 -4.18 1.83 -12.31
C ALA A 23 -5.06 3.01 -11.87
N TRP A 24 -4.54 4.23 -11.95
CA TRP A 24 -5.30 5.45 -11.66
C TRP A 24 -6.26 5.83 -12.79
N VAL A 25 -5.81 5.76 -14.05
CA VAL A 25 -6.63 6.15 -15.22
C VAL A 25 -7.81 5.22 -15.46
N TYR A 26 -7.64 3.92 -15.16
CA TYR A 26 -8.69 2.92 -15.33
C TYR A 26 -9.53 2.70 -14.05
N ASP A 27 -9.40 3.58 -13.04
CA ASP A 27 -10.09 3.50 -11.75
C ASP A 27 -9.89 2.15 -11.02
N TYR A 28 -8.78 1.43 -11.30
CA TYR A 28 -8.41 0.24 -10.55
C TYR A 28 -7.97 0.58 -9.12
N ILE A 29 -7.34 1.74 -8.92
CA ILE A 29 -6.98 2.28 -7.60
C ILE A 29 -7.74 3.59 -7.42
N THR A 30 -8.80 3.55 -6.63
CA THR A 30 -9.54 4.75 -6.22
C THR A 30 -9.07 5.22 -4.83
N PRO A 31 -9.17 6.53 -4.50
CA PRO A 31 -8.86 7.03 -3.16
C PRO A 31 -9.68 6.35 -2.06
N ALA A 32 -10.92 5.96 -2.36
CA ALA A 32 -11.78 5.22 -1.44
C ALA A 32 -11.21 3.82 -1.16
N LEU A 33 -10.81 3.09 -2.21
CA LEU A 33 -10.19 1.76 -2.06
C LEU A 33 -8.88 1.83 -1.26
N LEU A 34 -8.04 2.86 -1.50
CA LEU A 34 -6.82 3.06 -0.71
C LEU A 34 -7.12 3.31 0.76
N ARG A 35 -8.16 4.12 1.07
CA ARG A 35 -8.61 4.39 2.44
C ARG A 35 -9.07 3.09 3.12
N GLU A 36 -9.95 2.34 2.48
CA GLU A 36 -10.50 1.09 3.02
C GLU A 36 -9.40 0.05 3.28
N VAL A 37 -8.45 -0.10 2.34
CA VAL A 37 -7.31 -1.00 2.52
C VAL A 37 -6.41 -0.52 3.67
N ALA A 38 -6.16 0.78 3.78
CA ALA A 38 -5.36 1.33 4.88
C ALA A 38 -6.04 1.10 6.24
N GLU A 39 -7.35 1.34 6.34
CA GLU A 39 -8.14 1.08 7.55
C GLU A 39 -8.12 -0.41 7.92
N ALA A 40 -8.29 -1.31 6.94
CA ALA A 40 -8.22 -2.75 7.17
C ALA A 40 -6.83 -3.18 7.66
N LEU A 41 -5.76 -2.68 7.05
CA LEU A 41 -4.39 -2.95 7.50
C LEU A 41 -4.16 -2.42 8.92
N LEU A 42 -4.60 -1.19 9.22
CA LEU A 42 -4.54 -0.61 10.55
C LEU A 42 -5.30 -1.47 11.56
N ALA A 43 -6.50 -1.94 11.23
CA ALA A 43 -7.27 -2.83 12.10
C ALA A 43 -6.51 -4.14 12.39
N ILE A 44 -5.83 -4.71 11.40
CA ILE A 44 -4.99 -5.90 11.58
C ILE A 44 -3.79 -5.59 12.48
N PHE A 45 -3.08 -4.48 12.27
CA PHE A 45 -1.91 -4.14 13.08
C PHE A 45 -2.26 -3.70 14.50
N LEU A 46 -3.41 -3.04 14.66
CA LEU A 46 -3.87 -2.42 15.90
C LEU A 46 -4.93 -3.25 16.63
N TRP A 47 -5.11 -4.52 16.26
CA TRP A 47 -6.17 -5.40 16.78
C TRP A 47 -6.21 -5.49 18.31
N PHE A 48 -5.08 -5.28 18.99
CA PHE A 48 -4.98 -5.34 20.45
C PHE A 48 -5.34 -4.02 21.15
N LEU A 49 -5.41 -2.89 20.44
CA LEU A 49 -5.74 -1.59 21.03
C LEU A 49 -7.16 -1.53 21.62
N PRO A 50 -8.21 -2.07 20.97
CA PRO A 50 -9.54 -2.16 21.58
C PRO A 50 -9.55 -3.01 22.85
N LEU A 51 -8.71 -4.05 22.91
CA LEU A 51 -8.56 -4.89 24.11
C LEU A 51 -7.93 -4.13 25.29
N LEU A 52 -7.20 -3.04 25.00
CA LEU A 52 -6.61 -2.13 25.99
C LEU A 52 -7.53 -0.95 26.34
N GLY A 53 -8.77 -0.93 25.84
CA GLY A 53 -9.75 0.14 26.09
C GLY A 53 -9.55 1.38 25.22
N VAL A 54 -8.81 1.27 24.11
CA VAL A 54 -8.62 2.36 23.14
C VAL A 54 -9.66 2.25 22.04
N ASP A 55 -10.48 3.29 21.87
CA ASP A 55 -11.45 3.37 20.78
C ASP A 55 -10.76 3.61 19.43
N LEU A 56 -10.82 2.61 18.56
CA LEU A 56 -10.38 2.69 17.16
C LEU A 56 -11.50 3.22 16.26
N ASN A 57 -11.94 4.46 16.49
CA ASN A 57 -12.87 5.13 15.58
C ASN A 57 -12.11 6.17 14.74
N LEU A 58 -11.52 5.71 13.63
CA LEU A 58 -10.90 6.56 12.62
C LEU A 58 -11.98 6.99 11.60
N GLY A 59 -12.90 7.85 12.05
CA GLY A 59 -13.96 8.43 11.22
C GLY A 59 -13.46 9.54 10.30
#